data_AF-A0A2E4N9Q6-F1
#
_entry.id   AF-A0A2E4N9Q6-F1
#
_cell.length_a   1.000
_cell.length_b   1.000
_cell.length_c   1.000
_cell.angle_alpha   90.00
_cell.angle_beta   90.00
_cell.angle_gamma   90.00
#
_symmetry.space_group_name_H-M   'P 1'
#
loop_
_entity.id
_entity.type
_entity.pdbx_description
1 polymer ?
#
loop_
_entity_poly.entity_id
_entity_poly.type
_entity_poly.pdbx_seq_one_letter_code
_entity_poly.pdbx_strand_id
1 'polypeptide(L)'
;MTTQEKVENWFVPLSTENLTLKQAYSQLDEFGLEQEDVPLIIQLVENPKFDLPGIDIFNGATNLETHDFIHILLGRGVMIKDEAFVLGFTMGSTNRVTTTEERLFSFLTKYIYPKNYRFTDEDLEIFKDAVRLGFISDCKPLAKIEYTKYLDWPLKKIRDDIGLEVDLLKSYYAIEAKRYPHINECNRNLVGF
;
A
#
# COMPACT_ATOMS: atom_id res chain seq x y z
N MET A 1 -24.42 7.47 3.76
CA MET A 1 -23.31 7.35 2.82
C MET A 1 -23.60 6.24 1.83
N THR A 2 -23.33 6.49 0.55
CA THR A 2 -23.30 5.45 -0.48
C THR A 2 -22.12 4.48 -0.23
N THR A 3 -22.11 3.30 -0.86
CA THR A 3 -20.97 2.39 -0.80
C THR A 3 -19.68 3.07 -1.28
N GLN A 4 -19.78 3.85 -2.35
CA GLN A 4 -18.66 4.63 -2.88
C GLN A 4 -18.09 5.64 -1.87
N GLU A 5 -18.96 6.43 -1.21
CA GLU A 5 -18.52 7.39 -0.19
C GLU A 5 -17.85 6.70 1.01
N LYS A 6 -18.29 5.48 1.35
CA LYS A 6 -17.66 4.69 2.41
C LYS A 6 -16.25 4.25 2.01
N VAL A 7 -16.06 3.74 0.80
CA VAL A 7 -14.76 3.31 0.25
C VAL A 7 -13.79 4.49 0.16
N GLU A 8 -14.24 5.63 -0.38
CA GLU A 8 -13.43 6.84 -0.54
C GLU A 8 -12.94 7.43 0.79
N ASN A 9 -13.62 7.14 1.90
CA ASN A 9 -13.26 7.64 3.22
C ASN A 9 -12.74 6.55 4.16
N TRP A 10 -12.69 5.30 3.72
CA TRP A 10 -12.16 4.22 4.53
C TRP A 10 -10.64 4.28 4.58
N PHE A 11 -10.12 4.22 5.79
CA PHE A 11 -8.72 3.93 6.13
C PHE A 11 -8.63 3.70 7.63
N VAL A 12 -7.52 3.13 8.09
CA VAL A 12 -7.23 2.98 9.51
C VAL A 12 -6.06 3.91 9.88
N PRO A 13 -6.28 5.02 10.60
CA PRO A 13 -5.22 5.97 10.93
C PRO A 13 -4.02 5.32 11.64
N LEU A 14 -2.82 5.85 11.43
CA LEU A 14 -1.60 5.38 12.11
C LEU A 14 -1.67 5.46 13.64
N SER A 15 -2.46 6.38 14.21
CA SER A 15 -2.74 6.46 15.66
C SER A 15 -3.72 5.42 16.18
N THR A 16 -4.30 4.61 15.30
CA THR A 16 -5.07 3.44 15.73
C THR A 16 -4.10 2.38 16.23
N GLU A 17 -3.97 2.28 17.55
CA GLU A 17 -3.00 1.40 18.19
C GLU A 17 -3.61 0.08 18.69
N ASN A 18 -4.82 0.16 19.27
CA ASN A 18 -5.42 -0.93 20.06
C ASN A 18 -6.37 -1.84 19.28
N LEU A 19 -6.80 -1.41 18.08
CA LEU A 19 -7.61 -2.26 17.19
C LEU A 19 -6.77 -3.47 16.80
N THR A 20 -7.37 -4.67 16.74
CA THR A 20 -6.65 -5.83 16.24
C THR A 20 -6.62 -5.84 14.71
N LEU A 21 -5.64 -6.52 14.11
CA LEU A 21 -5.57 -6.66 12.65
C LEU A 21 -6.86 -7.28 12.09
N LYS A 22 -7.39 -8.31 12.76
CA LYS A 22 -8.65 -8.95 12.37
C LYS A 22 -9.83 -7.98 12.41
N GLN A 23 -9.93 -7.16 13.46
CA GLN A 23 -11.02 -6.17 13.57
C GLN A 23 -10.92 -5.11 12.48
N ALA A 24 -9.71 -4.61 12.20
CA ALA A 24 -9.47 -3.66 11.12
C ALA A 24 -9.83 -4.25 9.75
N TYR A 25 -9.43 -5.49 9.49
CA TYR A 25 -9.74 -6.20 8.25
C TYR A 25 -11.23 -6.47 8.07
N SER A 26 -11.94 -6.86 9.13
CA SER A 26 -13.39 -7.04 9.06
C SER A 26 -14.15 -5.74 8.75
N GLN A 27 -13.60 -4.57 9.07
CA GLN A 27 -14.18 -3.31 8.62
C GLN A 27 -14.07 -3.16 7.11
N LEU A 28 -12.91 -3.48 6.53
CA LEU A 28 -12.71 -3.44 5.07
C LEU A 28 -13.69 -4.37 4.34
N ASP A 29 -13.82 -5.60 4.85
CA ASP A 29 -14.69 -6.64 4.31
C ASP A 29 -16.18 -6.23 4.33
N GLU A 30 -16.61 -5.46 5.35
CA GLU A 30 -17.99 -4.97 5.48
C GLU A 30 -18.40 -4.02 4.33
N PHE A 31 -17.45 -3.37 3.66
CA PHE A 31 -17.75 -2.52 2.51
C PHE A 31 -18.04 -3.30 1.24
N GLY A 32 -17.81 -4.61 1.23
CA GLY A 32 -18.09 -5.49 0.10
C GLY A 32 -17.45 -4.95 -1.17
N LEU A 33 -16.17 -4.54 -1.07
CA LEU A 33 -15.37 -4.31 -2.27
C LEU A 33 -15.36 -5.63 -3.04
N GLU A 34 -16.24 -5.74 -4.03
CA GLU A 34 -16.15 -6.82 -4.99
C GLU A 34 -14.73 -6.73 -5.54
N GLN A 35 -13.98 -7.83 -5.38
CA GLN A 35 -12.56 -7.96 -5.72
C GLN A 35 -12.23 -7.54 -7.17
N GLU A 36 -13.26 -7.29 -7.98
CA GLU A 36 -13.25 -6.68 -9.30
C GLU A 36 -12.59 -5.29 -9.34
N ASP A 37 -12.52 -4.56 -8.21
CA ASP A 37 -11.79 -3.27 -8.09
C ASP A 37 -10.36 -3.38 -7.50
N VAL A 38 -9.88 -4.60 -7.20
CA VAL A 38 -8.46 -4.88 -6.93
C VAL A 38 -7.69 -5.51 -8.11
N PRO A 39 -7.74 -4.95 -9.34
CA PRO A 39 -6.93 -5.45 -10.44
C PRO A 39 -5.42 -5.31 -10.25
N LEU A 40 -4.90 -4.39 -9.43
CA LEU A 40 -3.49 -4.03 -9.57
C LEU A 40 -2.52 -5.13 -9.13
N ILE A 41 -2.67 -5.64 -7.90
CA ILE A 41 -1.83 -6.72 -7.36
C ILE A 41 -2.21 -8.10 -7.89
N ILE A 42 -3.51 -8.34 -8.12
CA ILE A 42 -3.99 -9.59 -8.71
C ILE A 42 -3.47 -9.72 -10.16
N GLN A 43 -3.49 -8.66 -10.98
CA GLN A 43 -2.89 -8.70 -12.32
C GLN A 43 -1.35 -8.82 -12.30
N LEU A 44 -0.68 -8.37 -11.23
CA LEU A 44 0.78 -8.53 -11.06
C LEU A 44 1.16 -9.98 -10.78
N VAL A 45 0.40 -10.63 -9.90
CA VAL A 45 0.61 -12.04 -9.51
C VAL A 45 0.17 -13.01 -10.62
N GLU A 46 -0.94 -12.72 -11.30
CA GLU A 46 -1.57 -13.67 -12.22
C GLU A 46 -1.12 -13.54 -13.68
N ASN A 47 -0.32 -12.53 -14.06
CA ASN A 47 0.05 -12.32 -15.46
C ASN A 47 1.47 -12.83 -15.78
N PRO A 48 1.63 -14.07 -16.29
CA PRO A 48 2.93 -14.69 -16.60
C PRO A 48 3.71 -13.97 -17.71
N LYS A 49 3.14 -12.96 -18.38
CA LYS A 49 3.88 -12.12 -19.34
C LYS A 49 4.94 -11.24 -18.68
N PHE A 50 4.81 -11.00 -17.38
CA PHE A 50 5.78 -10.23 -16.64
C PHE A 50 6.79 -11.09 -15.88
N ASP A 51 6.67 -12.41 -15.95
CA ASP A 51 7.64 -13.35 -15.41
C ASP A 51 8.76 -13.51 -16.45
N LEU A 52 9.73 -12.58 -16.47
CA LEU A 52 10.86 -12.69 -17.39
C LEU A 52 11.83 -13.76 -16.85
N PRO A 53 12.19 -14.78 -17.65
CA PRO A 53 13.08 -15.84 -17.20
C PRO A 53 14.44 -15.26 -16.77
N GLY A 54 14.77 -15.44 -15.48
CA GLY A 54 16.03 -15.01 -14.88
C GLY A 54 16.02 -13.60 -14.25
N ILE A 55 14.89 -12.90 -14.23
CA ILE A 55 14.71 -11.62 -13.53
C ILE A 55 13.57 -11.80 -12.52
N ASP A 56 13.88 -11.66 -11.24
CA ASP A 56 12.91 -11.72 -10.14
C ASP A 56 12.19 -10.36 -10.04
N ILE A 57 11.37 -10.02 -11.04
CA ILE A 57 10.86 -8.64 -11.30
C ILE A 57 9.93 -8.15 -10.19
N PHE A 58 9.33 -9.07 -9.44
CA PHE A 58 8.28 -8.78 -8.48
C PHE A 58 8.70 -9.05 -7.06
N ASN A 59 9.79 -8.40 -6.66
CA ASN A 59 10.08 -8.16 -5.26
C ASN A 59 8.89 -7.40 -4.62
N GLY A 60 7.97 -8.12 -3.98
CA GLY A 60 6.78 -7.54 -3.32
C GLY A 60 5.42 -8.12 -3.73
N ALA A 61 5.35 -9.12 -4.62
CA ALA A 61 4.09 -9.78 -4.98
C ALA A 61 3.43 -10.44 -3.75
N THR A 62 2.10 -10.29 -3.60
CA THR A 62 1.36 -10.83 -2.46
C THR A 62 -0.10 -11.15 -2.79
N ASN A 63 -0.77 -11.93 -1.95
CA ASN A 63 -2.20 -12.23 -2.11
C ASN A 63 -3.08 -11.06 -1.63
N LEU A 64 -4.36 -11.07 -2.00
CA LEU A 64 -5.28 -9.98 -1.69
C LEU A 64 -5.38 -9.68 -0.18
N GLU A 65 -5.56 -10.72 0.63
CA GLU A 65 -5.67 -10.59 2.09
C GLU A 65 -4.43 -9.90 2.69
N THR A 66 -3.24 -10.28 2.21
CA THR A 66 -1.98 -9.68 2.67
C THR A 66 -1.87 -8.22 2.23
N HIS A 67 -2.31 -7.89 1.02
CA HIS A 67 -2.34 -6.51 0.52
C HIS A 67 -3.21 -5.62 1.41
N ASP A 68 -4.39 -6.11 1.80
CA ASP A 68 -5.31 -5.42 2.69
C ASP A 68 -4.71 -5.20 4.09
N PHE A 69 -3.97 -6.18 4.61
CA PHE A 69 -3.21 -6.01 5.86
C PHE A 69 -2.14 -4.93 5.76
N ILE A 70 -1.46 -4.82 4.61
CA ILE A 70 -0.44 -3.80 4.40
C ILE A 70 -1.08 -2.40 4.39
N HIS A 71 -2.23 -2.22 3.73
CA HIS A 71 -3.00 -0.98 3.81
C HIS A 71 -3.29 -0.55 5.25
N ILE A 72 -3.81 -1.47 6.06
CA ILE A 72 -4.13 -1.24 7.47
C ILE A 72 -2.88 -0.84 8.28
N LEU A 73 -1.76 -1.52 8.06
CA LEU A 73 -0.53 -1.27 8.82
C LEU A 73 0.16 0.02 8.41
N LEU A 74 0.18 0.35 7.12
CA LEU A 74 0.68 1.63 6.60
C LEU A 74 -0.28 2.78 6.91
N GLY A 75 -1.51 2.49 7.33
CA GLY A 75 -2.55 3.48 7.58
C GLY A 75 -2.97 4.22 6.32
N ARG A 76 -3.14 3.47 5.24
CA ARG A 76 -3.59 3.92 3.93
C ARG A 76 -5.01 3.40 3.65
N GLY A 77 -5.76 4.14 2.83
CA GLY A 77 -7.04 3.67 2.31
C GLY A 77 -6.86 3.00 0.96
N VAL A 78 -7.88 2.99 0.10
CA VAL A 78 -7.88 2.19 -1.15
C VAL A 78 -8.03 3.02 -2.43
N MET A 79 -7.73 4.32 -2.38
CA MET A 79 -7.75 5.17 -3.59
C MET A 79 -6.45 5.00 -4.38
N ILE A 80 -6.41 5.46 -5.63
CA ILE A 80 -5.26 5.28 -6.54
C ILE A 80 -3.93 5.74 -5.93
N LYS A 81 -3.92 6.86 -5.20
CA LYS A 81 -2.71 7.36 -4.52
C LYS A 81 -2.30 6.52 -3.32
N ASP A 82 -3.25 5.95 -2.60
CA ASP A 82 -2.96 4.99 -1.55
C ASP A 82 -2.34 3.73 -2.12
N GLU A 83 -2.93 3.19 -3.20
CA GLU A 83 -2.41 2.02 -3.90
C GLU A 83 -0.99 2.27 -4.42
N ALA A 84 -0.75 3.43 -5.02
CA ALA A 84 0.58 3.83 -5.45
C ALA A 84 1.59 3.80 -4.30
N PHE A 85 1.20 4.32 -3.13
CA PHE A 85 2.05 4.29 -1.96
C PHE A 85 2.27 2.87 -1.42
N VAL A 86 1.20 2.09 -1.24
CA VAL A 86 1.27 0.73 -0.67
C VAL A 86 2.13 -0.18 -1.54
N LEU A 87 1.95 -0.14 -2.85
CA LEU A 87 2.75 -0.93 -3.79
C LEU A 87 4.21 -0.50 -3.76
N GLY A 88 4.46 0.81 -3.81
CA GLY A 88 5.82 1.34 -3.77
C GLY A 88 6.53 0.96 -2.49
N PHE A 89 5.91 1.17 -1.34
CA PHE A 89 6.49 0.82 -0.03
C PHE A 89 6.70 -0.69 0.11
N THR A 90 5.75 -1.51 -0.33
CA THR A 90 5.86 -2.98 -0.28
C THR A 90 7.05 -3.46 -1.10
N MET A 91 7.20 -2.96 -2.33
CA MET A 91 8.36 -3.25 -3.16
C MET A 91 9.65 -2.78 -2.47
N GLY A 92 9.68 -1.51 -2.04
CA GLY A 92 10.82 -0.90 -1.37
C GLY A 92 11.32 -1.71 -0.17
N SER A 93 10.41 -2.18 0.69
CA SER A 93 10.71 -2.94 1.92
C SER A 93 11.48 -4.25 1.70
N THR A 94 11.60 -4.71 0.46
CA THR A 94 12.45 -5.87 0.13
C THR A 94 13.94 -5.55 0.14
N ASN A 95 14.32 -4.27 0.14
CA ASN A 95 15.69 -3.75 0.02
C ASN A 95 16.44 -4.28 -1.21
N ARG A 96 15.71 -4.72 -2.24
CA ARG A 96 16.24 -5.34 -3.46
C ARG A 96 15.79 -4.65 -4.74
N VAL A 97 14.88 -3.68 -4.65
CA VAL A 97 14.35 -2.97 -5.82
C VAL A 97 15.46 -2.19 -6.51
N THR A 98 15.68 -2.52 -7.77
CA THR A 98 16.58 -1.84 -8.68
C THR A 98 15.86 -0.70 -9.40
N THR A 99 16.63 0.28 -9.90
CA THR A 99 16.09 1.36 -10.74
C THR A 99 15.38 0.83 -12.01
N THR A 100 15.80 -0.34 -12.51
CA THR A 100 15.17 -0.97 -13.68
C THR A 100 13.78 -1.49 -13.34
N GLU A 101 13.62 -2.16 -12.19
CA GLU A 101 12.30 -2.62 -11.72
C GLU A 101 11.36 -1.44 -11.44
N GLU A 102 11.84 -0.38 -10.77
CA GLU A 102 11.05 0.84 -10.53
C GLU A 102 10.54 1.46 -11.85
N ARG A 103 11.42 1.55 -12.87
CA ARG A 103 11.08 2.11 -14.18
C ARG A 103 10.13 1.22 -14.97
N LEU A 104 10.36 -0.09 -14.95
CA LEU A 104 9.48 -1.04 -15.62
C LEU A 104 8.08 -0.96 -15.01
N PHE A 105 7.98 -0.98 -13.69
CA PHE A 105 6.71 -0.88 -12.99
C PHE A 105 5.99 0.43 -13.33
N SER A 106 6.70 1.56 -13.28
CA SER A 106 6.17 2.88 -13.68
C SER A 106 5.62 2.89 -15.11
N PHE A 107 6.29 2.20 -16.03
CA PHE A 107 5.83 2.08 -17.42
C PHE A 107 4.56 1.23 -17.53
N LEU A 108 4.52 0.09 -16.82
CA LEU A 108 3.35 -0.78 -16.81
C LEU A 108 2.13 -0.02 -16.27
N THR A 109 2.21 0.52 -15.06
CA THR A 109 1.09 1.21 -14.38
C THR A 109 0.56 2.40 -15.15
N LYS A 110 1.42 3.12 -15.89
CA LYS A 110 0.98 4.27 -16.69
C LYS A 110 0.34 3.89 -18.03
N TYR A 111 0.85 2.87 -18.71
CA TYR A 111 0.50 2.63 -20.12
C TYR A 111 -0.23 1.33 -20.40
N ILE A 112 0.03 0.28 -19.62
CA ILE A 112 -0.46 -1.08 -19.88
C ILE A 112 -1.73 -1.39 -19.07
N TYR A 113 -1.85 -0.87 -17.85
CA TYR A 113 -3.00 -1.14 -17.00
C TYR A 113 -4.34 -0.69 -17.60
N PRO A 114 -5.48 -1.28 -17.18
CA PRO A 114 -6.80 -0.81 -17.60
C PRO A 114 -6.99 0.66 -17.20
N LYS A 115 -7.72 1.43 -18.00
CA LYS A 115 -7.78 2.90 -17.90
C LYS A 115 -8.12 3.42 -16.49
N ASN A 116 -8.99 2.73 -15.76
CA ASN A 116 -9.45 3.14 -14.44
C ASN A 116 -8.39 2.95 -13.34
N TYR A 117 -7.33 2.20 -13.61
CA TYR A 117 -6.25 1.90 -12.65
C TYR A 117 -4.89 2.43 -13.13
N ARG A 118 -4.88 3.26 -14.18
CA ARG A 118 -3.62 3.83 -14.68
C ARG A 118 -3.15 4.93 -13.74
N PHE A 119 -1.88 4.84 -13.38
CA PHE A 119 -1.24 5.90 -12.62
C PHE A 119 -1.03 7.14 -13.49
N THR A 120 -1.41 8.28 -12.94
CA THR A 120 -1.01 9.59 -13.43
C THR A 120 0.46 9.87 -13.07
N ASP A 121 0.99 10.99 -13.55
CA ASP A 121 2.35 11.41 -13.18
C ASP A 121 2.48 11.70 -11.67
N GLU A 122 1.44 12.22 -11.03
CA GLU A 122 1.41 12.44 -9.59
C GLU A 122 1.39 11.13 -8.79
N ASP A 123 0.65 10.12 -9.28
CA ASP A 123 0.60 8.81 -8.62
C ASP A 123 1.95 8.10 -8.73
N LEU A 124 2.64 8.26 -9.87
CA LEU A 124 4.01 7.78 -10.03
C LEU A 124 5.02 8.49 -9.12
N GLU A 125 4.83 9.77 -8.80
CA GLU A 125 5.67 10.46 -7.82
C GLU A 125 5.50 9.84 -6.43
N ILE A 126 4.26 9.61 -6.00
CA ILE A 126 3.96 8.97 -4.71
C ILE A 126 4.54 7.54 -4.68
N PHE A 127 4.33 6.76 -5.73
CA PHE A 127 4.89 5.42 -5.86
C PHE A 127 6.41 5.42 -5.68
N LYS A 128 7.14 6.28 -6.40
CA LYS A 128 8.60 6.34 -6.33
C LYS A 128 9.10 6.82 -4.98
N ASP A 129 8.43 7.78 -4.37
CA ASP A 129 8.75 8.23 -3.02
C ASP A 129 8.55 7.08 -2.02
N ALA A 130 7.46 6.31 -2.14
CA ALA A 130 7.18 5.16 -1.30
C ALA A 130 8.19 4.01 -1.49
N VAL A 131 8.64 3.75 -2.73
CA VAL A 131 9.74 2.79 -2.99
C VAL A 131 10.99 3.18 -2.22
N ARG A 132 11.38 4.45 -2.28
CA ARG A 132 12.56 4.95 -1.55
C ARG A 132 12.36 4.87 -0.04
N LEU A 133 11.17 5.22 0.45
CA LEU A 133 10.83 5.17 1.86
C LEU A 133 10.88 3.74 2.40
N GLY A 134 10.29 2.78 1.67
CA GLY A 134 10.35 1.37 2.01
C GLY A 134 11.77 0.81 1.96
N PHE A 135 12.60 1.26 1.00
CA PHE A 135 13.99 0.82 0.85
C PHE A 135 14.90 1.27 2.00
N ILE A 136 14.64 2.45 2.59
CA ILE A 136 15.41 2.95 3.73
C ILE A 136 14.83 2.55 5.08
N SER A 137 13.61 2.00 5.09
CA SER A 137 12.93 1.52 6.30
C SER A 137 13.59 0.23 6.77
N ASP A 138 13.84 0.11 8.07
CA ASP A 138 14.42 -1.10 8.68
C ASP A 138 13.38 -2.22 8.91
N CYS A 139 12.19 -2.09 8.30
CA CYS A 139 11.10 -3.04 8.46
C CYS A 139 11.37 -4.37 7.73
N LYS A 140 10.69 -5.43 8.19
CA LYS A 140 10.65 -6.71 7.49
C LYS A 140 10.00 -6.52 6.11
N PRO A 141 10.43 -7.26 5.07
CA PRO A 141 9.78 -7.20 3.76
C PRO A 141 8.30 -7.53 3.86
N LEU A 142 7.42 -6.55 3.64
CA LEU A 142 6.00 -6.64 4.00
C LEU A 142 5.30 -7.80 3.29
N ALA A 143 5.62 -8.03 2.01
CA ALA A 143 5.04 -9.13 1.23
C ALA A 143 5.42 -10.54 1.72
N LYS A 144 6.44 -10.68 2.58
CA LYS A 144 6.93 -11.98 3.08
C LYS A 144 6.46 -12.29 4.51
N ILE A 145 5.66 -11.42 5.10
CA ILE A 145 5.21 -11.56 6.47
C ILE A 145 4.02 -12.54 6.54
N GLU A 146 4.06 -13.46 7.50
CA GLU A 146 2.96 -14.39 7.76
C GLU A 146 1.94 -13.75 8.73
N TYR A 147 1.08 -12.89 8.19
CA TYR A 147 0.17 -12.04 8.97
C TYR A 147 -0.89 -12.79 9.78
N THR A 148 -1.20 -14.03 9.42
CA THR A 148 -2.15 -14.90 10.14
C THR A 148 -1.78 -15.06 11.63
N LYS A 149 -0.50 -14.94 11.97
CA LYS A 149 0.01 -14.97 13.35
C LYS A 149 -0.32 -13.72 14.16
N TYR A 150 -0.71 -12.63 13.49
CA TYR A 150 -0.92 -11.31 14.08
C TYR A 150 -2.39 -10.90 14.13
N LEU A 151 -3.33 -11.74 13.68
CA LEU A 151 -4.76 -11.39 13.56
C LEU A 151 -5.35 -10.80 14.86
N ASP A 152 -5.02 -11.38 16.00
CA ASP A 152 -5.50 -10.93 17.31
C ASP A 152 -4.56 -9.92 18.00
N TRP A 153 -3.48 -9.50 17.34
CA TRP A 153 -2.56 -8.52 17.88
C TRP A 153 -3.06 -7.09 17.63
N PRO A 154 -2.87 -6.16 18.60
CA PRO A 154 -3.08 -4.74 18.37
C PRO A 154 -2.17 -4.22 17.26
N LEU A 155 -2.68 -3.34 16.39
CA LEU A 155 -1.92 -2.81 15.25
C LEU A 155 -0.57 -2.22 15.66
N LYS A 156 -0.50 -1.47 16.77
CA LYS A 156 0.76 -0.93 17.28
C LYS A 156 1.80 -2.03 17.49
N LYS A 157 1.40 -3.12 18.14
CA LYS A 157 2.30 -4.24 18.44
C LYS A 157 2.84 -4.89 17.16
N ILE A 158 2.03 -4.95 16.10
CA ILE A 158 2.43 -5.50 14.80
C ILE A 158 3.43 -4.55 14.14
N ARG A 159 3.12 -3.24 14.07
CA ARG A 159 4.02 -2.22 13.51
C ARG A 159 5.39 -2.26 14.20
N ASP A 160 5.40 -2.34 15.53
CA ASP A 160 6.63 -2.48 16.32
C ASP A 160 7.38 -3.80 16.00
N ASP A 161 6.70 -4.95 15.93
CA ASP A 161 7.32 -6.27 15.68
C ASP A 161 7.93 -6.41 14.28
N ILE A 162 7.32 -5.78 13.29
CA ILE A 162 7.80 -5.81 11.91
C ILE A 162 8.81 -4.70 11.63
N GLY A 163 9.09 -3.82 12.60
CA GLY A 163 10.04 -2.70 12.45
C GLY A 163 9.50 -1.55 11.61
N LEU A 164 8.18 -1.38 11.53
CA LEU A 164 7.57 -0.28 10.78
C LEU A 164 7.63 1.02 11.58
N GLU A 165 8.43 1.97 11.10
CA GLU A 165 8.64 3.26 11.74
C GLU A 165 7.48 4.23 11.47
N VAL A 166 6.54 4.33 12.42
CA VAL A 166 5.36 5.22 12.29
C VAL A 166 5.77 6.68 12.08
N ASP A 167 6.85 7.15 12.72
CA ASP A 167 7.32 8.54 12.59
C ASP A 167 7.89 8.84 11.19
N LEU A 168 8.51 7.84 10.54
CA LEU A 168 8.97 7.94 9.14
C LEU A 168 7.77 8.11 8.21
N LEU A 169 6.73 7.29 8.39
CA LEU A 169 5.48 7.38 7.63
C LEU A 169 4.79 8.73 7.84
N LYS A 170 4.63 9.18 9.10
CA LYS A 170 4.05 10.49 9.43
C LYS A 170 4.81 11.63 8.77
N SER A 171 6.15 11.58 8.79
CA SER A 171 6.98 12.60 8.15
C SER A 171 6.71 12.69 6.65
N TYR A 172 6.59 11.54 5.97
CA TYR A 172 6.24 11.51 4.56
C TYR A 172 4.80 12.00 4.31
N TYR A 173 3.81 11.56 5.08
CA TYR A 173 2.40 11.95 4.90
C TYR A 173 2.22 13.47 5.06
N ALA A 174 2.96 14.11 5.96
CA ALA A 174 2.99 15.57 6.09
C ALA A 174 3.55 16.28 4.85
N ILE A 175 4.53 15.68 4.17
CA ILE A 175 5.10 16.23 2.92
C ILE A 175 4.12 16.00 1.76
N GLU A 176 3.54 14.80 1.65
CA GLU A 176 2.55 14.43 0.65
C GLU A 176 1.33 15.36 0.71
N ALA A 177 0.75 15.58 1.90
CA ALA A 177 -0.40 16.46 2.09
C ALA A 177 -0.11 17.92 1.68
N LYS A 178 1.11 18.41 1.92
CA LYS A 178 1.54 19.74 1.45
C LYS A 178 1.69 19.81 -0.07
N ARG A 179 2.12 18.72 -0.70
CA ARG A 179 2.26 18.62 -2.17
C ARG A 179 0.88 18.57 -2.84
N TYR A 180 -0.08 17.87 -2.22
CA TYR A 180 -1.43 17.67 -2.76
C TYR A 180 -2.53 18.15 -1.77
N PRO A 181 -2.63 19.46 -1.49
CA PRO A 181 -3.53 19.98 -0.44
C PRO A 181 -5.03 19.88 -0.79
N HIS A 182 -5.36 19.61 -2.05
CA HIS A 182 -6.74 19.51 -2.54
C HIS A 182 -7.24 18.07 -2.66
N ILE A 183 -6.39 17.09 -2.34
CA ILE A 183 -6.65 15.68 -2.57
C ILE A 183 -6.95 15.01 -1.23
N ASN A 184 -8.18 14.52 -1.07
CA ASN A 184 -8.69 14.05 0.22
C ASN A 184 -7.85 12.90 0.79
N GLU A 185 -7.51 11.91 -0.04
CA GLU A 185 -6.74 10.75 0.37
C GLU A 185 -5.31 11.08 0.83
N CYS A 186 -4.71 12.17 0.35
CA CYS A 186 -3.41 12.65 0.85
C CYS A 186 -3.54 13.37 2.21
N ASN A 187 -4.64 14.10 2.42
CA ASN A 187 -4.84 14.92 3.61
C ASN A 187 -5.44 14.14 4.78
N ARG A 188 -6.29 13.13 4.53
CA ARG A 188 -6.89 12.30 5.59
C ARG A 188 -5.85 11.52 6.38
N ASN A 189 -4.69 11.23 5.78
CA ASN A 189 -3.60 10.55 6.47
C ASN A 189 -3.06 11.37 7.65
N LEU A 190 -3.32 12.69 7.68
CA LEU A 190 -3.00 13.56 8.80
C LEU A 190 -3.93 13.40 10.01
N VAL A 191 -5.04 12.67 9.87
CA VAL A 191 -5.98 12.44 10.96
C VAL A 191 -5.31 11.61 12.04
N GLY A 192 -5.39 12.11 13.27
CA GLY A 192 -4.79 11.45 14.42
C GLY A 192 -3.26 11.42 14.37
N PHE A 193 -2.63 12.39 13.70
CA PHE A 193 -1.22 12.69 13.90
C PHE A 193 -0.89 12.94 15.38
#